data_AF-A0A7C6GGY9-F1
#
_entry.id   AF-A0A7C6GGY9-F1
#
_cell.length_a   1.000
_cell.length_b   1.000
_cell.length_c   1.000
_cell.angle_alpha   90.00
_cell.angle_beta   90.00
_cell.angle_gamma   90.00
#
_symmetry.space_group_name_H-M   'P 1'
#
loop_
_entity.id
_entity.type
_entity.pdbx_description
1 polymer ?
#
loop_
_entity_poly.entity_id
_entity_poly.type
_entity_poly.pdbx_seq_one_letter_code
_entity_poly.pdbx_strand_id
1 'polypeptide(L)'
;MFFKWATMIKEIIKGIKLNKKNINKIFESTPLAVAVFESGVQNKHFINYQWENLFGYNKKEFFELGFDKITDPKDLKREKQLLLELNEGSSDFFNLEKRVYKKK
;
A
#
# COMPACT_ATOMS: atom_id res chain seq x y z
N MET A 1 -31.99 -26.83 -8.54
CA MET A 1 -31.41 -26.05 -7.42
C MET A 1 -29.90 -25.82 -7.60
N PHE A 2 -29.09 -26.86 -7.87
CA PHE A 2 -27.63 -26.75 -8.13
C PHE A 2 -27.21 -25.81 -9.28
N PHE A 3 -27.91 -25.84 -10.42
CA PHE A 3 -27.56 -24.99 -11.57
C PHE A 3 -27.67 -23.49 -11.27
N LYS A 4 -28.69 -23.06 -10.51
CA LYS A 4 -28.88 -21.65 -10.14
C LYS A 4 -27.77 -21.17 -9.19
N TRP A 5 -27.34 -22.03 -8.27
CA TRP A 5 -26.23 -21.76 -7.35
C TRP A 5 -24.87 -21.67 -8.08
N ALA A 6 -24.60 -22.59 -9.01
CA ALA A 6 -23.37 -22.57 -9.81
C ALA A 6 -23.25 -21.32 -10.70
N THR A 7 -24.35 -20.85 -11.28
CA THR A 7 -24.38 -19.60 -12.05
C THR A 7 -24.14 -18.39 -11.17
N MET A 8 -24.78 -18.32 -9.99
CA MET A 8 -24.58 -17.23 -9.04
C MET A 8 -23.12 -17.11 -8.58
N ILE A 9 -22.45 -18.23 -8.28
CA ILE A 9 -21.02 -18.22 -7.91
C ILE A 9 -20.15 -17.68 -9.04
N LYS A 10 -20.42 -18.09 -10.29
CA LYS A 10 -19.66 -17.60 -11.45
C LYS A 10 -19.78 -16.08 -11.61
N GLU A 11 -20.97 -15.53 -11.41
CA GLU A 11 -21.20 -14.08 -11.46
C GLU A 11 -20.46 -13.34 -10.35
N ILE A 12 -20.50 -13.85 -9.11
CA ILE A 12 -19.75 -13.29 -7.97
C ILE A 12 -18.25 -13.26 -8.27
N ILE A 13 -17.68 -14.38 -8.73
CA ILE A 13 -16.25 -14.47 -9.08
C ILE A 13 -15.89 -13.48 -10.19
N LYS A 14 -16.75 -13.34 -11.21
CA LYS A 14 -16.55 -12.37 -12.30
C LYS A 14 -16.56 -10.94 -11.77
N GLY A 15 -17.50 -10.61 -10.89
CA GLY A 15 -17.58 -9.30 -10.22
C GLY A 15 -16.32 -8.98 -9.42
N ILE A 16 -15.84 -9.94 -8.60
CA ILE A 16 -14.61 -9.79 -7.82
C ILE A 16 -13.41 -9.55 -8.74
N LYS A 17 -13.28 -10.33 -9.83
CA LYS A 17 -12.19 -10.16 -10.81
C LYS A 17 -12.21 -8.79 -11.47
N LEU A 18 -13.39 -8.31 -11.86
CA LEU A 18 -13.55 -7.00 -12.49
C LEU A 18 -13.20 -5.87 -11.51
N ASN A 19 -13.70 -5.93 -10.27
CA ASN A 19 -13.38 -4.94 -9.24
C ASN A 19 -11.89 -4.90 -8.95
N LYS A 20 -11.23 -6.07 -8.79
CA LYS A 20 -9.78 -6.13 -8.59
C LYS A 20 -9.01 -5.49 -9.75
N LYS A 21 -9.42 -5.75 -10.99
CA LYS A 21 -8.80 -5.14 -12.18
C LYS A 21 -8.97 -3.61 -12.18
N ASN A 22 -10.15 -3.12 -11.85
CA ASN A 22 -10.43 -1.68 -11.81
C ASN A 22 -9.63 -0.98 -10.71
N ILE A 23 -9.58 -1.55 -9.50
CA ILE A 23 -8.77 -1.03 -8.38
C ILE A 23 -7.29 -0.98 -8.79
N ASN A 24 -6.76 -2.05 -9.37
CA ASN A 24 -5.38 -2.09 -9.81
C ASN A 24 -5.09 -1.04 -10.89
N LYS A 25 -6.02 -0.85 -11.84
CA LYS A 25 -5.87 0.16 -12.88
C LYS A 25 -5.81 1.57 -12.28
N ILE A 26 -6.71 1.90 -11.36
CA ILE A 26 -6.74 3.20 -10.67
C ILE A 26 -5.45 3.41 -9.88
N PHE A 27 -5.03 2.41 -9.10
CA PHE A 27 -3.82 2.46 -8.29
C PHE A 27 -2.57 2.74 -9.13
N GLU A 28 -2.40 2.03 -10.25
CA GLU A 28 -1.25 2.20 -11.14
C GLU A 28 -1.31 3.45 -12.02
N SER A 29 -2.50 3.91 -12.42
CA SER A 29 -2.64 5.10 -13.27
C SER A 29 -2.67 6.42 -12.50
N THR A 30 -2.66 6.37 -11.16
CA THR A 30 -2.74 7.58 -10.32
C THR A 30 -1.42 8.37 -10.44
N PRO A 31 -1.46 9.70 -10.63
CA PRO A 31 -0.25 10.52 -10.79
C PRO A 31 0.51 10.76 -9.47
N LEU A 32 0.04 10.19 -8.35
CA LEU A 32 0.66 10.29 -7.03
C LEU A 32 1.40 9.00 -6.69
N ALA A 33 2.49 9.13 -5.94
CA ALA A 33 3.16 7.99 -5.31
C ALA A 33 2.30 7.45 -4.16
N VAL A 34 1.88 6.19 -4.24
CA VAL A 34 1.01 5.56 -3.23
C VAL A 34 1.65 4.28 -2.73
N ALA A 35 1.66 4.12 -1.41
CA ALA A 35 2.00 2.87 -0.73
C ALA A 35 0.84 2.44 0.17
N VAL A 36 0.53 1.15 0.17
CA VAL A 36 -0.48 0.54 1.05
C VAL A 36 0.20 -0.51 1.91
N PHE A 37 0.07 -0.36 3.23
CA PHE A 37 0.61 -1.28 4.21
C PHE A 37 -0.54 -2.00 4.92
N GLU A 38 -0.59 -3.33 4.84
CA GLU A 38 -1.53 -4.12 5.65
C GLU A 38 -0.89 -4.44 7.01
N SER A 39 -1.57 -4.09 8.09
CA SER A 39 -1.18 -4.46 9.45
C SER A 39 -1.62 -5.90 9.75
N GLY A 40 -0.75 -6.70 10.36
CA GLY A 40 -1.08 -8.05 10.85
C GLY A 40 -0.91 -9.21 9.85
N VAL A 41 -0.96 -8.96 8.53
CA VAL A 41 -0.66 -10.00 7.51
C VAL A 41 0.74 -9.76 6.95
N GLN A 42 1.68 -10.64 7.29
CA GLN A 42 3.02 -10.61 6.68
C GLN A 42 2.87 -10.66 5.15
N ASN A 43 3.42 -9.66 4.48
CA ASN A 43 3.70 -9.62 3.03
C ASN A 43 2.58 -9.16 2.08
N LYS A 44 1.52 -8.49 2.56
CA LYS A 44 0.55 -7.82 1.66
C LYS A 44 0.73 -6.32 1.68
N HIS A 45 1.81 -5.90 1.06
CA HIS A 45 2.07 -4.49 0.83
C HIS A 45 2.06 -4.18 -0.67
N PHE A 46 1.73 -2.94 -1.03
CA PHE A 46 1.63 -2.49 -2.41
C PHE A 46 2.28 -1.11 -2.54
N ILE A 47 2.96 -0.88 -3.66
CA ILE A 47 3.39 0.43 -4.13
C ILE A 47 3.02 0.52 -5.61
N ASN A 48 2.67 1.71 -6.09
CA ASN A 48 2.36 1.92 -7.51
C ASN A 48 3.60 2.37 -8.30
N TYR A 49 3.50 2.37 -9.63
CA TYR A 49 4.57 2.81 -10.53
C TYR A 49 5.14 4.20 -10.18
N GLN A 50 4.29 5.13 -9.76
CA GLN A 50 4.71 6.50 -9.41
C GLN A 50 5.57 6.54 -8.15
N TRP A 51 5.28 5.66 -7.18
CA TRP A 51 6.10 5.49 -6.01
C TRP A 51 7.49 4.95 -6.40
N GLU A 52 7.54 3.92 -7.26
CA GLU A 52 8.82 3.35 -7.74
C GLU A 52 9.65 4.40 -8.48
N ASN A 53 9.04 5.22 -9.33
CA ASN A 53 9.73 6.30 -10.04
C ASN A 53 10.27 7.39 -9.11
N LEU A 54 9.48 7.75 -8.09
CA LEU A 54 9.84 8.80 -7.14
C LEU A 54 11.05 8.37 -6.30
N PHE A 55 10.99 7.17 -5.71
CA PHE A 55 11.99 6.68 -4.75
C PHE A 55 13.09 5.80 -5.35
N GLY A 56 12.90 5.28 -6.57
CA GLY A 56 13.86 4.47 -7.31
C GLY A 56 13.94 3.00 -6.87
N TYR A 57 13.17 2.59 -5.86
CA TYR A 57 13.10 1.20 -5.40
C TYR A 57 11.90 0.50 -6.03
N ASN A 58 12.09 -0.73 -6.49
CA ASN A 58 10.95 -1.57 -6.85
C ASN A 58 10.28 -2.17 -5.60
N LYS A 59 9.10 -2.76 -5.81
CA LYS A 59 8.30 -3.37 -4.74
C LYS A 59 9.09 -4.30 -3.82
N LYS A 60 9.85 -5.23 -4.41
CA LYS A 60 10.59 -6.24 -3.65
C LYS A 60 11.68 -5.58 -2.81
N GLU A 61 12.46 -4.69 -3.42
CA GLU A 61 13.55 -3.97 -2.76
C GLU A 61 13.04 -3.12 -1.59
N PHE A 62 11.95 -2.37 -1.80
CA PHE A 62 11.41 -1.51 -0.75
C PHE A 62 10.91 -2.30 0.46
N PHE A 63 10.19 -3.40 0.23
CA PHE A 63 9.64 -4.19 1.33
C PHE A 63 10.68 -5.07 2.04
N GLU A 64 11.77 -5.42 1.38
CA GLU A 64 12.95 -6.02 2.04
C GLU A 64 13.74 -4.99 2.84
N LEU A 65 13.85 -3.75 2.34
CA LEU A 65 14.63 -2.68 2.96
C LEU A 65 13.92 -2.04 4.17
N GLY A 66 12.61 -1.79 4.05
CA GLY A 66 11.81 -1.09 5.06
C GLY A 66 11.83 0.44 4.93
N PHE A 67 10.73 1.09 5.33
CA PHE A 67 10.60 2.55 5.27
C PHE A 67 11.57 3.28 6.21
N ASP A 68 11.99 2.61 7.28
CA ASP A 68 12.88 3.15 8.30
C ASP A 68 14.31 3.36 7.79
N LYS A 69 14.72 2.65 6.74
CA LYS A 69 16.05 2.81 6.11
C LYS A 69 16.11 3.92 5.09
N ILE A 70 14.98 4.32 4.51
CA ILE A 70 14.92 5.43 3.54
C ILE A 70 14.51 6.76 4.19
N THR A 71 14.07 6.76 5.44
CA THR A 71 13.67 7.96 6.17
C THR A 71 14.86 8.54 6.94
N ASP A 72 15.02 9.86 6.95
CA ASP A 72 16.08 10.50 7.75
C ASP A 72 15.92 10.14 9.24
N PRO A 73 17.00 9.75 9.94
CA PRO A 73 16.93 9.34 11.34
C PRO A 73 16.28 10.38 12.27
N LYS A 74 16.37 11.69 11.93
CA LYS A 74 15.75 12.76 12.70
C LYS A 74 14.22 12.75 12.59
N ASP A 75 13.68 12.27 11.48
CA ASP A 75 12.24 12.22 11.20
C ASP A 75 11.62 10.87 11.62
N LEU A 76 12.44 9.81 11.68
CA LEU A 76 11.99 8.44 11.94
C LEU A 76 11.26 8.28 13.29
N LYS A 77 11.73 8.96 14.34
CA LYS A 77 11.09 8.87 15.67
C LYS A 77 9.66 9.41 15.62
N ARG A 78 9.45 10.54 14.95
CA ARG A 78 8.11 11.16 14.84
C ARG A 78 7.18 10.31 13.98
N GLU A 79 7.67 9.78 12.86
CA GLU A 79 6.88 8.90 12.00
C GLU A 79 6.43 7.63 12.74
N LYS A 80 7.32 6.96 13.47
CA LYS A 80 6.97 5.78 14.25
C LYS A 80 5.90 6.06 15.31
N GLN A 81 5.98 7.21 15.98
CA GLN A 81 4.96 7.61 16.95
C GLN A 81 3.60 7.82 16.27
N LEU A 82 3.55 8.54 15.15
CA LEU A 82 2.32 8.76 14.39
C LEU A 82 1.69 7.46 13.89
N LEU A 83 2.53 6.51 13.45
CA LEU A 83 2.07 5.17 13.04
C LEU A 83 1.51 4.36 14.21
N LEU A 84 2.07 4.51 15.42
CA LEU A 84 1.51 3.90 16.64
C LEU A 84 0.16 4.51 16.99
N GLU A 85 0.05 5.84 17.00
CA GLU A 85 -1.20 6.56 17.26
C GLU A 85 -2.31 6.14 16.26
N LEU A 86 -1.96 5.98 14.97
CA LEU A 86 -2.87 5.48 13.93
C LEU A 86 -3.30 4.03 14.18
N ASN A 87 -2.37 3.14 14.54
CA ASN A 87 -2.66 1.73 14.80
C ASN A 87 -3.50 1.50 16.07
N GLU A 88 -3.33 2.35 17.08
CA GLU A 88 -4.12 2.31 18.32
C GLU A 88 -5.52 2.93 18.15
N GLY A 89 -5.80 3.54 16.99
CA GLY A 89 -7.05 4.25 16.74
C GLY A 89 -7.16 5.60 17.45
N SER A 90 -6.04 6.13 17.94
CA SER A 90 -5.98 7.48 18.54
C SER A 90 -6.09 8.59 17.48
N SER A 91 -5.88 8.26 16.20
CA SER A 91 -6.13 9.13 15.05
C SER A 91 -6.56 8.32 13.83
N ASP A 92 -7.40 8.89 12.96
CA ASP A 92 -7.80 8.28 11.68
C ASP A 92 -6.78 8.54 10.56
N PHE A 93 -5.99 9.61 10.66
CA PHE A 93 -4.98 9.99 9.68
C PHE A 93 -3.87 10.86 10.29
N PHE A 94 -2.75 11.00 9.58
CA PHE A 94 -1.74 12.01 9.90
C PHE A 94 -1.13 12.58 8.63
N ASN A 95 -0.54 13.77 8.74
CA ASN A 95 0.32 14.35 7.71
C ASN A 95 1.71 14.57 8.31
N LEU A 96 2.75 14.28 7.53
CA LEU A 96 4.13 14.37 7.95
C LEU A 96 4.99 14.85 6.78
N GLU A 97 5.56 16.04 6.92
CA GLU A 97 6.70 16.44 6.11
C GLU A 97 7.96 15.76 6.65
N LYS A 98 8.68 15.04 5.79
CA LYS A 98 9.89 14.32 6.17
C LYS A 98 10.93 14.30 5.05
N ARG A 99 12.18 14.09 5.43
CA ARG A 99 13.29 13.85 4.50
C ARG A 99 13.41 12.37 4.20
N VAL A 100 13.69 12.07 2.93
CA VAL A 100 13.74 10.71 2.39
C VAL A 100 14.92 10.56 1.44
N TYR A 101 15.63 9.44 1.54
CA TYR A 101 16.73 9.08 0.66
C TYR A 101 16.21 8.26 -0.52
N LYS A 102 16.49 8.75 -1.74
CA LYS A 102 16.21 8.02 -2.98
C LYS A 102 17.30 6.98 -3.25
N LYS A 103 16.95 5.89 -3.92
CA LYS A 103 17.94 5.00 -4.55
C LYS A 103 18.75 5.80 -5.59
N LYS A 104 20.08 5.76 -5.46
CA LYS A 104 20.98 6.35 -6.45
C LYS A 104 20.96 5.55 -7.74
#